data_AF-A0A9P6U0B2-F1
#
_entry.id   AF-A0A9P6U0B2-F1
#
_cell.length_a   1.000
_cell.length_b   1.000
_cell.length_c   1.000
_cell.angle_alpha   90.00
_cell.angle_beta   90.00
_cell.angle_gamma   90.00
#
_symmetry.space_group_name_H-M   'P 1'
#
loop_
_entity.id
_entity.type
_entity.pdbx_description
1 polymer ?
#
loop_
_entity_poly.entity_id
_entity_poly.type
_entity_poly.pdbx_seq_one_letter_code
_entity_poly.pdbx_strand_id
1 'polypeptide(L)'
;MATGKDSSSGGGGSSTRPPALDDGMDDDEIGLSQALFECTAIHPHQGEDARKLTSVPGESIVVFGLNDNGWWFGQKIGKEAKSWELL
;
A
#
# COMPACT_ATOMS: atom_id res chain seq x y z
N MET A 1 27.70 44.44 -25.71
CA MET A 1 26.57 44.67 -24.78
C MET A 1 26.57 43.49 -23.82
N ALA A 2 26.72 43.73 -22.52
CA ALA A 2 26.78 42.70 -21.49
C ALA A 2 25.78 43.04 -20.39
N THR A 3 24.94 42.09 -20.00
CA THR A 3 24.36 41.90 -18.65
C THR A 3 23.91 40.44 -18.54
N GLY A 4 24.11 39.82 -17.37
CA GLY A 4 23.65 38.48 -17.04
C GLY A 4 22.84 38.45 -15.73
N LYS A 5 22.35 37.24 -15.36
CA LYS A 5 21.64 36.85 -14.10
C LYS A 5 20.23 37.46 -13.97
N ASP A 6 19.16 36.84 -13.46
CA ASP A 6 18.91 35.85 -12.39
C ASP A 6 17.56 35.10 -12.67
N SER A 7 17.40 33.82 -12.29
CA SER A 7 16.69 33.26 -11.11
C SER A 7 15.18 33.56 -10.94
N SER A 8 14.40 32.46 -10.92
CA SER A 8 13.30 32.15 -9.98
C SER A 8 11.84 32.19 -10.46
N SER A 9 11.23 31.00 -10.31
CA SER A 9 9.99 30.71 -9.57
C SER A 9 8.61 30.82 -10.23
N GLY A 10 7.81 29.79 -9.96
CA GLY A 10 6.37 29.68 -10.25
C GLY A 10 6.11 28.43 -11.08
N GLY A 11 5.55 27.32 -10.59
CA GLY A 11 4.66 27.12 -9.46
C GLY A 11 3.35 26.51 -9.98
N GLY A 12 2.96 25.36 -9.43
CA GLY A 12 1.56 24.94 -9.43
C GLY A 12 1.06 24.16 -10.66
N GLY A 13 1.47 22.90 -10.76
CA GLY A 13 0.73 21.88 -11.49
C GLY A 13 0.37 20.77 -10.52
N SER A 14 -0.70 20.98 -9.73
CA SER A 14 -1.27 19.95 -8.88
C SER A 14 -1.84 18.85 -9.79
N SER A 15 -1.00 17.89 -10.14
CA SER A 15 -1.42 16.58 -10.61
C SER A 15 -0.87 15.62 -9.59
N THR A 16 -1.67 15.30 -8.58
CA THR A 16 -1.47 14.15 -7.69
C THR A 16 -1.53 12.88 -8.53
N ARG A 17 -0.46 12.65 -9.30
CA ARG A 17 -0.08 11.32 -9.75
C ARG A 17 0.36 10.61 -8.45
N PRO A 18 -0.26 9.48 -8.07
CA PRO A 18 0.32 8.66 -7.01
C PRO A 18 1.78 8.38 -7.41
N PRO A 19 2.72 8.32 -6.45
CA PRO A 19 4.14 8.09 -6.69
C PRO A 19 4.34 6.66 -7.22
N ALA A 20 3.90 6.44 -8.45
CA ALA A 20 4.21 5.27 -9.22
C ALA A 20 5.61 5.48 -9.78
N LEU A 21 6.54 4.71 -9.22
CA LEU A 21 7.65 4.12 -9.93
C LEU A 21 8.71 5.15 -10.33
N ASP A 22 9.56 5.49 -9.36
CA ASP A 22 10.95 5.81 -9.67
C ASP A 22 11.63 4.46 -9.94
N ASP A 23 12.09 4.23 -11.18
CA ASP A 23 12.57 2.97 -11.77
C ASP A 23 13.86 2.39 -11.15
N GLY A 24 14.03 2.46 -9.82
CA GLY A 24 15.28 2.11 -9.16
C GLY A 24 15.16 1.66 -7.71
N MET A 25 14.04 1.07 -7.31
CA MET A 25 13.86 0.56 -5.95
C MET A 25 13.74 -0.97 -6.01
N ASP A 26 14.69 -1.66 -5.38
CA ASP A 26 14.80 -3.12 -5.33
C ASP A 26 13.46 -3.79 -4.93
N ASP A 27 13.04 -4.76 -5.74
CA ASP A 27 11.70 -5.38 -5.78
C ASP A 27 11.32 -6.17 -4.50
N ASP A 28 12.24 -6.32 -3.55
CA ASP A 28 12.06 -7.16 -2.37
C ASP A 28 11.63 -6.41 -1.08
N GLU A 29 11.50 -5.07 -1.09
CA GLU A 29 11.12 -4.29 0.12
C GLU A 29 9.94 -3.31 -0.10
N ILE A 30 9.27 -3.38 -1.24
CA ILE A 30 8.16 -2.49 -1.61
C ILE A 30 6.82 -3.18 -1.36
N GLY A 31 6.43 -3.25 -0.10
CA GLY A 31 5.07 -3.72 0.23
C GLY A 31 4.56 -3.29 1.59
N LEU A 32 5.45 -2.97 2.53
CA LEU A 32 5.09 -2.63 3.92
C LEU A 32 5.49 -1.21 4.31
N SER A 33 6.37 -0.55 3.55
CA SER A 33 6.81 0.82 3.82
C SER A 33 5.69 1.86 3.70
N GLN A 34 4.57 1.52 3.05
CA GLN A 34 3.35 2.34 2.94
C GLN A 34 2.22 1.86 3.86
N ALA A 35 2.47 0.87 4.72
CA ALA A 35 1.49 0.42 5.70
C ALA A 35 1.17 1.54 6.70
N LEU A 36 -0.12 1.79 6.93
CA LEU A 36 -0.57 2.69 7.99
C LEU A 36 -0.53 1.99 9.35
N PHE A 37 -1.07 0.77 9.42
CA PHE A 37 -1.06 -0.07 10.61
C PHE A 37 -1.39 -1.53 10.28
N GLU A 38 -1.07 -2.42 11.21
CA GLU A 38 -1.48 -3.82 11.20
C GLU A 38 -2.68 -4.01 12.14
N CYS A 39 -3.61 -4.89 11.76
CA CYS A 39 -4.73 -5.27 12.60
C CYS A 39 -5.01 -6.78 12.52
N THR A 40 -5.70 -7.29 13.53
CA THR A 40 -6.14 -8.69 13.57
C THR A 40 -7.65 -8.75 13.38
N ALA A 41 -8.11 -9.59 12.45
CA ALA A 41 -9.53 -9.84 12.28
C ALA A 41 -10.10 -10.51 13.55
N ILE A 42 -11.15 -9.95 14.14
CA ILE A 42 -11.85 -10.51 15.31
C ILE A 42 -13.15 -11.25 14.93
N HIS A 43 -13.67 -10.96 13.74
CA HIS A 43 -14.86 -11.59 13.17
C HIS A 43 -14.57 -12.06 11.75
N PRO A 44 -15.22 -13.14 11.30
CA PRO A 44 -15.12 -13.55 9.91
C PRO A 44 -15.73 -12.48 9.00
N HIS A 45 -15.08 -12.22 7.88
CA HIS A 45 -15.61 -11.38 6.81
C HIS A 45 -15.47 -12.12 5.49
N GLN A 46 -16.58 -12.21 4.75
CA GLN A 46 -16.60 -12.81 3.43
C GLN A 46 -16.69 -11.70 2.39
N GLY A 47 -15.61 -11.53 1.62
CA GLY A 47 -15.59 -10.64 0.48
C GLY A 47 -16.55 -11.15 -0.59
N GLU A 48 -17.46 -10.29 -1.04
CA GLU A 48 -18.46 -10.64 -2.06
C GLU A 48 -17.84 -10.79 -3.47
N ASP A 49 -16.66 -10.21 -3.69
CA ASP A 49 -15.97 -10.16 -4.97
C ASP A 49 -14.45 -10.25 -4.78
N ALA A 50 -13.71 -10.51 -5.87
CA ALA A 50 -12.23 -10.60 -5.85
C ALA A 50 -11.52 -9.32 -5.37
N ARG A 51 -12.22 -8.18 -5.32
CA ARG A 51 -11.69 -6.90 -4.81
C ARG A 51 -11.92 -6.69 -3.32
N LYS A 52 -12.76 -7.51 -2.68
CA LYS A 52 -13.06 -7.45 -1.25
C LYS A 52 -12.26 -8.55 -0.54
N LEU A 53 -11.69 -8.20 0.61
CA LEU A 53 -10.86 -9.12 1.37
C LEU A 53 -11.76 -10.14 2.08
N THR A 54 -11.44 -11.43 1.97
CA THR A 54 -12.04 -12.47 2.83
C THR A 54 -11.06 -12.81 3.94
N SER A 55 -11.47 -12.66 5.20
CA SER A 55 -10.65 -12.87 6.39
C SER A 55 -11.35 -13.74 7.42
N VAL A 56 -10.56 -14.49 8.19
CA VAL A 56 -11.03 -15.29 9.34
C VAL A 56 -10.53 -14.71 10.65
N PRO A 57 -11.20 -14.97 11.79
CA PRO A 57 -10.72 -14.51 13.10
C PRO A 57 -9.29 -14.97 13.37
N GLY A 58 -8.45 -14.07 13.87
CA GLY A 58 -7.03 -14.31 14.15
C GLY A 58 -6.09 -13.99 12.99
N GLU A 59 -6.61 -13.67 11.80
CA GLU A 59 -5.78 -13.34 10.65
C GLU A 59 -5.21 -11.92 10.74
N SER A 60 -3.94 -11.75 10.38
CA SER A 60 -3.26 -10.44 10.37
C SER A 60 -3.46 -9.75 9.03
N ILE A 61 -3.84 -8.48 9.07
CA ILE A 61 -4.14 -7.65 7.91
C ILE A 61 -3.34 -6.37 8.04
N VAL A 62 -2.61 -6.01 6.99
CA VAL A 62 -1.96 -4.71 6.88
C VAL A 62 -2.88 -3.77 6.12
N VAL A 63 -3.06 -2.58 6.68
CA VAL A 63 -3.93 -1.54 6.15
C VAL A 63 -3.09 -0.44 5.52
N PHE A 64 -3.45 -0.01 4.31
CA PHE A 64 -2.73 1.01 3.54
C PHE A 64 -3.50 2.31 3.37
N GLY A 65 -4.83 2.30 3.55
CA GLY A 65 -5.63 3.49 3.35
C GLY A 65 -7.12 3.29 3.60
N LEU A 66 -7.83 4.41 3.72
CA LEU A 66 -9.29 4.47 3.79
C LEU A 66 -9.77 5.20 2.53
N ASN A 67 -10.76 4.66 1.83
CA ASN A 67 -11.38 5.37 0.72
C ASN A 67 -12.51 6.29 1.20
N ASP A 68 -13.00 7.18 0.31
CA ASP A 68 -14.06 8.14 0.63
C ASP A 68 -15.40 7.49 1.04
N ASN A 69 -15.58 6.20 0.73
CA ASN A 69 -16.77 5.42 1.07
C ASN A 69 -16.64 4.73 2.43
N GLY A 70 -15.56 4.97 3.18
CA GLY A 70 -15.33 4.40 4.51
C GLY A 70 -14.80 2.96 4.51
N TRP A 71 -14.32 2.46 3.39
CA TRP A 71 -13.71 1.13 3.29
C TRP A 71 -12.20 1.19 3.37
N TRP A 72 -11.64 0.35 4.24
CA TRP A 72 -10.20 0.17 4.36
C TRP A 72 -9.67 -0.68 3.20
N PHE A 73 -8.58 -0.22 2.60
CA PHE A 73 -7.77 -1.00 1.68
C PHE A 73 -6.64 -1.66 2.46
N GLY A 74 -6.55 -2.98 2.35
CA GLY A 74 -5.59 -3.79 3.09
C GLY A 74 -5.31 -5.11 2.42
N GLN A 75 -4.24 -5.75 2.86
CA GLN A 75 -3.80 -7.06 2.39
C GLN A 75 -3.62 -7.99 3.59
N LYS A 76 -3.97 -9.27 3.41
CA LYS A 76 -3.71 -10.31 4.39
C LYS A 76 -2.22 -10.58 4.44
N ILE A 77 -1.66 -10.58 5.64
CA ILE A 77 -0.31 -11.07 5.89
C ILE A 77 -0.45 -12.52 6.32
N GLY A 78 -0.30 -13.41 5.35
CA GLY A 78 -0.26 -14.85 5.59
C GLY A 78 1.18 -15.31 5.70
N LYS A 79 1.51 -16.09 6.74
CA LYS A 79 2.74 -16.86 6.79
C LYS A 79 2.85 -17.71 5.52
N GLU A 80 3.88 -17.52 4.72
CA GLU A 80 4.46 -18.66 4.03
C GLU A 80 5.00 -19.61 5.10
N ALA A 81 4.12 -20.48 5.58
CA ALA A 81 4.50 -21.78 6.07
C ALA A 81 3.69 -22.78 5.27
N LYS A 82 4.10 -22.97 4.00
CA LYS A 82 4.08 -24.32 3.45
C LYS A 82 4.94 -25.16 4.41
N SER A 83 4.32 -25.65 5.48
CA SER A 83 4.85 -26.78 6.22
C SER A 83 4.77 -27.94 5.25
N TRP A 84 5.82 -28.16 4.46
CA TRP A 84 6.03 -29.44 3.82
C TRP A 84 6.29 -30.40 4.97
N GLU A 85 5.24 -31.08 5.42
CA GLU A 85 5.36 -32.21 6.34
C GLU A 85 6.33 -33.21 5.69
N LEU A 86 7.47 -33.43 6.35
CA LEU A 86 8.32 -34.60 6.12
C LEU A 86 7.50 -35.82 6.58
N LEU A 87 6.97 -36.56 5.60
CA LEU A 87 6.55 -37.96 5.75
C LEU A 87 7.73 -38.88 5.44
#